data_AF-A0A949FEP3-F1
#
_entry.id   AF-A0A949FEP3-F1
#
_cell.length_a   1.000
_cell.length_b   1.000
_cell.length_c   1.000
_cell.angle_alpha   90.00
_cell.angle_beta   90.00
_cell.angle_gamma   90.00
#
_symmetry.space_group_name_H-M   'P 1'
#
loop_
_entity.id
_entity.type
_entity.pdbx_description
1 polymer ?
#
loop_
_entity_poly.entity_id
_entity_poly.type
_entity_poly.pdbx_seq_one_letter_code
_entity_poly.pdbx_strand_id
1 'polypeptide(L)'
;MDKKKIIGISIIVAAAVFLAALVYFLFFYNYSPKPETGEQAGENNSGNQAILNQEQQQDSLKKSTAIIENKQVNKNEIMKTELKMIAASFAERFGSFSNQSDYGNIRDLKIFMTASMQKWADDFISESRIKDSDSSIYHGFTAKAITQEIRQLDEEAGRAEILIKTQRKEAVGATGNTSTFYQDIIIKFIKEKGVWKVDEANWQ
;
A
#
# COMPACT_ATOMS: atom_id res chain seq x y z
N MET A 1 20.72 0.74 -60.11
CA MET A 1 20.19 1.64 -59.06
C MET A 1 21.37 2.32 -58.37
N ASP A 2 21.36 3.64 -58.21
CA ASP A 2 22.51 4.39 -57.69
C ASP A 2 22.83 3.95 -56.26
N LYS A 3 24.11 3.75 -55.94
CA LYS A 3 24.57 3.30 -54.61
C LYS A 3 24.02 4.16 -53.46
N LYS A 4 23.83 5.46 -53.70
CA LYS A 4 23.23 6.41 -52.75
C LYS A 4 21.72 6.17 -52.50
N LYS A 5 20.98 5.71 -53.51
CA LYS A 5 19.55 5.38 -53.40
C LYS A 5 19.34 4.07 -52.65
N ILE A 6 20.24 3.10 -52.83
CA ILE A 6 20.21 1.82 -52.10
C ILE A 6 20.44 2.05 -50.60
N ILE A 7 21.42 2.90 -50.24
CA ILE A 7 21.71 3.24 -48.83
C ILE A 7 20.52 3.94 -48.16
N GLY A 8 19.88 4.89 -48.85
CA GLY A 8 18.70 5.59 -48.32
C GLY A 8 17.52 4.65 -48.04
N ILE A 9 17.24 3.71 -48.94
CA ILE A 9 16.17 2.72 -48.77
C ILE A 9 16.49 1.79 -47.59
N SER A 10 17.73 1.32 -47.45
CA SER A 10 18.12 0.44 -46.34
C SER A 10 17.95 1.10 -44.97
N ILE A 11 18.21 2.40 -44.85
CA ILE A 11 18.03 3.14 -43.58
C ILE A 11 16.54 3.25 -43.22
N ILE A 12 15.68 3.54 -44.19
CA ILE A 12 14.23 3.65 -43.98
C ILE A 12 13.66 2.29 -43.56
N VAL A 13 14.08 1.20 -44.22
CA VAL A 13 13.65 -0.16 -43.86
C VAL A 13 14.14 -0.54 -42.46
N ALA A 14 15.39 -0.23 -42.11
CA ALA A 14 15.91 -0.51 -40.76
C ALA A 14 15.15 0.26 -39.67
N ALA A 15 14.82 1.53 -39.90
CA ALA A 15 14.03 2.33 -38.97
C ALA A 15 12.60 1.78 -38.81
N ALA A 16 11.97 1.34 -39.90
CA ALA A 16 10.64 0.73 -39.86
C ALA A 16 10.62 -0.60 -39.09
N VAL A 17 11.64 -1.45 -39.29
CA VAL A 17 11.79 -2.72 -38.56
C VAL A 17 12.04 -2.47 -37.07
N PHE A 18 12.85 -1.47 -36.74
CA PHE A 18 13.11 -1.09 -35.34
C PHE A 18 11.83 -0.60 -34.64
N LEU A 19 11.05 0.25 -35.30
CA LEU A 19 9.76 0.71 -34.77
C LEU A 19 8.77 -0.44 -34.57
N ALA A 20 8.68 -1.37 -35.53
CA ALA A 20 7.81 -2.54 -35.42
C ALA A 20 8.22 -3.46 -34.25
N ALA A 21 9.53 -3.66 -34.03
CA ALA A 21 10.04 -4.43 -32.91
C ALA A 21 9.73 -3.77 -31.56
N LEU A 22 9.81 -2.43 -31.49
CA LEU A 22 9.52 -1.66 -30.27
C LEU A 22 8.02 -1.72 -29.91
N VAL A 23 7.14 -1.63 -30.90
CA VAL A 23 5.69 -1.83 -30.71
C VAL A 23 5.39 -3.27 -30.29
N TYR A 24 6.00 -4.25 -30.93
CA TYR A 24 5.83 -5.66 -30.55
C TYR A 24 6.24 -5.91 -29.09
N PHE A 25 7.39 -5.37 -28.69
CA PHE A 25 7.89 -5.50 -27.32
C PHE A 25 6.97 -4.84 -26.30
N LEU A 26 6.45 -3.63 -26.57
CA LEU A 26 5.56 -2.93 -25.65
C LEU A 26 4.20 -3.61 -25.45
N PHE A 27 3.65 -4.24 -26.49
CA PHE A 27 2.28 -4.78 -26.44
C PHE A 27 2.20 -6.30 -26.21
N PHE A 28 3.18 -7.07 -26.70
CA PHE A 28 3.11 -8.54 -26.66
C PHE A 28 4.11 -9.17 -25.69
N TYR A 29 5.07 -8.41 -25.16
CA TYR A 29 5.96 -8.88 -24.09
C TYR A 29 5.36 -8.65 -22.69
N ASN A 30 4.05 -8.83 -22.55
CA ASN A 30 3.37 -8.80 -21.26
C ASN A 30 3.30 -10.23 -20.70
N TYR A 31 4.03 -10.41 -19.59
CA TYR A 31 4.09 -11.61 -18.77
C TYR A 31 2.69 -12.09 -18.34
N SER A 32 2.34 -13.32 -18.72
CA SER A 32 1.24 -14.08 -18.09
C SER A 32 1.78 -14.85 -16.88
N PRO A 33 1.55 -14.42 -15.62
CA PRO A 33 1.73 -15.31 -14.49
C PRO A 33 0.72 -16.46 -14.61
N LYS A 34 1.24 -17.69 -14.67
CA LYS A 34 0.45 -18.92 -14.68
C LYS A 34 -0.39 -18.99 -13.40
N PRO A 35 -1.71 -19.28 -13.46
CA PRO A 35 -2.42 -19.74 -12.29
C PRO A 35 -2.00 -21.18 -11.97
N GLU A 36 -1.53 -21.41 -10.74
CA GLU A 36 -1.41 -22.77 -10.20
C GLU A 36 -2.81 -23.35 -10.01
N THR A 37 -3.14 -24.33 -10.85
CA THR A 37 -4.29 -25.20 -10.75
C THR A 37 -4.03 -26.21 -9.63
N GLY A 38 -4.60 -25.99 -8.45
CA GLY A 38 -4.76 -27.02 -7.43
C GLY A 38 -5.98 -27.87 -7.73
N GLU A 39 -5.76 -29.16 -7.99
CA GLU A 39 -6.78 -30.20 -8.13
C GLU A 39 -7.64 -30.32 -6.87
N GLN A 40 -8.97 -30.35 -7.04
CA GLN A 40 -9.88 -31.00 -6.09
C GLN A 40 -10.54 -32.17 -6.81
N ALA A 41 -10.12 -33.39 -6.45
CA ALA A 41 -10.92 -34.60 -6.59
C ALA A 41 -11.62 -34.84 -5.24
N GLY A 42 -12.94 -34.98 -5.27
CA GLY A 42 -13.81 -35.03 -4.09
C GLY A 42 -14.01 -36.42 -3.51
N GLU A 43 -14.82 -36.51 -2.45
CA GLU A 43 -15.90 -37.50 -2.31
C GLU A 43 -16.85 -37.13 -1.17
N ASN A 44 -18.16 -37.19 -1.44
CA ASN A 44 -19.23 -37.15 -0.44
C ASN A 44 -19.45 -38.57 0.09
N ASN A 45 -19.79 -38.72 1.38
CA ASN A 45 -21.00 -39.47 1.75
C ASN A 45 -21.42 -39.25 3.21
N SER A 46 -22.72 -39.03 3.37
CA SER A 46 -23.46 -39.03 4.62
C SER A 46 -23.61 -40.43 5.20
N GLY A 47 -23.62 -40.51 6.53
CA GLY A 47 -24.06 -41.67 7.31
C GLY A 47 -24.48 -41.21 8.71
N ASN A 48 -25.68 -41.62 9.12
CA ASN A 48 -26.45 -41.07 10.23
C ASN A 48 -26.28 -41.90 11.53
N GLN A 49 -26.49 -41.23 12.67
CA GLN A 49 -26.97 -41.70 13.99
C GLN A 49 -26.06 -42.41 15.03
N ALA A 50 -25.86 -41.65 16.13
CA ALA A 50 -26.18 -41.93 17.55
C ALA A 50 -25.58 -43.16 18.29
N ILE A 51 -24.86 -42.94 19.40
CA ILE A 51 -25.37 -42.91 20.80
C ILE A 51 -24.19 -42.63 21.76
N LEU A 52 -24.53 -41.93 22.85
CA LEU A 52 -23.78 -41.63 24.06
C LEU A 52 -22.81 -42.72 24.56
N ASN A 53 -21.62 -42.30 25.00
CA ASN A 53 -21.12 -42.67 26.33
C ASN A 53 -20.04 -41.72 26.84
N GLN A 54 -20.07 -41.53 28.15
CA GLN A 54 -19.40 -40.51 28.94
C GLN A 54 -17.90 -40.79 29.09
N GLU A 55 -17.06 -39.97 28.48
CA GLU A 55 -15.69 -39.67 28.95
C GLU A 55 -15.41 -38.16 28.83
N GLN A 56 -16.37 -37.34 29.27
CA GLN A 56 -16.16 -35.90 29.40
C GLN A 56 -15.55 -35.59 30.76
N GLN A 57 -14.22 -35.47 30.82
CA GLN A 57 -13.59 -34.42 31.63
C GLN A 57 -12.10 -34.13 31.35
N GLN A 58 -11.45 -34.80 30.39
CA GLN A 58 -10.06 -34.47 30.01
C GLN A 58 -9.88 -33.89 28.60
N ASP A 59 -10.87 -34.01 27.71
CA ASP A 59 -10.78 -33.51 26.32
C ASP A 59 -11.41 -32.12 26.10
N SER A 60 -12.15 -31.61 27.09
CA SER A 60 -12.75 -30.26 27.04
C SER A 60 -11.71 -29.13 27.17
N LEU A 61 -10.56 -29.39 27.79
CA LEU A 61 -9.46 -28.42 27.89
C LEU A 61 -8.71 -28.30 26.55
N LYS A 62 -8.39 -29.40 25.86
CA LYS A 62 -7.68 -29.35 24.56
C LYS A 62 -8.54 -28.74 23.45
N LYS A 63 -9.83 -29.07 23.40
CA LYS A 63 -10.75 -28.48 22.41
C LYS A 63 -11.07 -27.01 22.70
N SER A 64 -11.17 -26.62 23.97
CA SER A 64 -11.29 -25.20 24.36
C SER A 64 -10.02 -24.41 24.05
N THR A 65 -8.84 -24.96 24.32
CA THR A 65 -7.57 -24.32 23.99
C THR A 65 -7.40 -24.19 22.47
N ALA A 66 -7.72 -25.22 21.68
CA ALA A 66 -7.63 -25.17 20.22
C ALA A 66 -8.61 -24.16 19.57
N ILE A 67 -9.83 -24.00 20.13
CA ILE A 67 -10.81 -23.02 19.64
C ILE A 67 -10.42 -21.59 20.06
N ILE A 68 -9.90 -21.40 21.29
CA ILE A 68 -9.43 -20.09 21.77
C ILE A 68 -8.17 -19.66 21.01
N GLU A 69 -7.22 -20.57 20.79
CA GLU A 69 -5.98 -20.33 20.04
C GLU A 69 -6.28 -19.98 18.58
N ASN A 70 -7.14 -20.73 17.90
CA ASN A 70 -7.54 -20.42 16.52
C ASN A 70 -8.27 -19.06 16.41
N LYS A 71 -9.15 -18.74 17.37
CA LYS A 71 -9.83 -17.44 17.42
C LYS A 71 -8.88 -16.26 17.68
N GLN A 72 -7.89 -16.44 18.55
CA GLN A 72 -6.86 -15.42 18.83
C GLN A 72 -5.91 -15.23 17.65
N VAL A 73 -5.47 -16.31 17.00
CA VAL A 73 -4.67 -16.24 15.76
C VAL A 73 -5.42 -15.46 14.69
N ASN A 74 -6.71 -15.74 14.51
CA ASN A 74 -7.54 -15.03 13.52
C ASN A 74 -7.67 -13.53 13.84
N LYS A 75 -7.93 -13.16 15.10
CA LYS A 75 -8.02 -11.76 15.53
C LYS A 75 -6.72 -10.99 15.30
N ASN A 76 -5.57 -11.59 15.60
CA ASN A 76 -4.27 -10.94 15.44
C ASN A 76 -3.94 -10.69 13.97
N GLU A 77 -4.24 -11.65 13.08
CA GLU A 77 -4.02 -11.48 11.64
C GLU A 77 -4.99 -10.45 11.03
N ILE A 78 -6.24 -10.39 11.49
CA ILE A 78 -7.18 -9.31 11.11
C ILE A 78 -6.61 -7.95 11.52
N MET A 79 -6.19 -7.78 12.78
CA MET A 79 -5.65 -6.52 13.27
C MET A 79 -4.39 -6.09 12.50
N LYS A 80 -3.46 -7.01 12.22
CA LYS A 80 -2.28 -6.74 11.39
C LYS A 80 -2.66 -6.24 10.00
N THR A 81 -3.67 -6.87 9.40
CA THR A 81 -4.18 -6.50 8.07
C THR A 81 -4.81 -5.12 8.09
N GLU A 82 -5.64 -4.82 9.08
CA GLU A 82 -6.26 -3.49 9.28
C GLU A 82 -5.20 -2.40 9.44
N LEU A 83 -4.21 -2.61 10.31
CA LEU A 83 -3.11 -1.67 10.53
C LEU A 83 -2.31 -1.40 9.23
N LYS A 84 -2.00 -2.45 8.45
CA LYS A 84 -1.34 -2.29 7.15
C LYS A 84 -2.18 -1.48 6.16
N MET A 85 -3.50 -1.72 6.11
CA MET A 85 -4.40 -0.98 5.23
C MET A 85 -4.50 0.50 5.62
N ILE A 86 -4.62 0.78 6.92
CA ILE A 86 -4.63 2.16 7.43
C ILE A 86 -3.31 2.85 7.10
N ALA A 87 -2.17 2.20 7.36
CA ALA A 87 -0.85 2.77 7.09
C ALA A 87 -0.64 3.06 5.59
N ALA A 88 -1.04 2.15 4.71
CA ALA A 88 -0.94 2.36 3.27
C ALA A 88 -1.81 3.55 2.81
N SER A 89 -3.09 3.58 3.20
CA SER A 89 -4.00 4.67 2.82
C SER A 89 -3.57 6.01 3.41
N PHE A 90 -3.08 6.01 4.65
CA PHE A 90 -2.51 7.19 5.29
C PHE A 90 -1.29 7.69 4.52
N ALA A 91 -0.33 6.82 4.19
CA ALA A 91 0.86 7.18 3.43
C ALA A 91 0.54 7.75 2.04
N GLU A 92 -0.43 7.17 1.33
CA GLU A 92 -0.87 7.66 0.02
C GLU A 92 -1.47 9.06 0.11
N ARG A 93 -2.40 9.29 1.06
CA ARG A 93 -3.01 10.61 1.27
C ARG A 93 -1.97 11.61 1.77
N PHE A 94 -1.24 11.27 2.82
CA PHE A 94 -0.22 12.13 3.43
C PHE A 94 0.83 12.55 2.41
N GLY A 95 1.28 11.60 1.60
CA GLY A 95 2.28 11.82 0.56
C GLY A 95 1.77 12.49 -0.71
N SER A 96 0.45 12.60 -0.91
CA SER A 96 -0.14 13.26 -2.08
C SER A 96 -0.53 14.69 -1.74
N PHE A 97 0.22 15.66 -2.24
CA PHE A 97 0.10 17.08 -1.88
C PHE A 97 0.04 17.95 -3.14
N SER A 98 -0.55 19.13 -3.04
CA SER A 98 -0.36 20.21 -4.02
C SER A 98 -0.35 21.56 -3.31
N ASN A 99 0.47 22.49 -3.79
CA ASN A 99 0.45 23.87 -3.33
C ASN A 99 -0.88 24.61 -3.60
N GLN A 100 -1.80 24.01 -4.37
CA GLN A 100 -3.13 24.54 -4.65
C GLN A 100 -4.26 23.87 -3.84
N SER A 101 -3.94 22.89 -2.98
CA SER A 101 -4.96 22.14 -2.22
C SER A 101 -5.16 22.62 -0.77
N ASP A 102 -4.47 23.68 -0.35
CA ASP A 102 -4.51 24.20 1.04
C ASP A 102 -4.30 23.09 2.10
N TYR A 103 -3.32 22.22 1.84
CA TYR A 103 -2.95 21.10 2.71
C TYR A 103 -4.12 20.16 3.07
N GLY A 104 -5.12 20.05 2.19
CA GLY A 104 -6.27 19.15 2.38
C GLY A 104 -5.85 17.71 2.67
N ASN A 105 -4.74 17.27 2.09
CA ASN A 105 -4.16 15.95 2.30
C ASN A 105 -3.76 15.66 3.76
N ILE A 106 -3.42 16.68 4.55
CA ILE A 106 -3.09 16.55 5.98
C ILE A 106 -4.35 16.80 6.83
N ARG A 107 -5.15 17.81 6.48
CA ARG A 107 -6.39 18.15 7.21
C ARG A 107 -7.37 16.98 7.27
N ASP A 108 -7.56 16.28 6.15
CA ASP A 108 -8.49 15.16 6.05
C ASP A 108 -8.01 13.92 6.83
N LEU A 109 -6.73 13.87 7.18
CA LEU A 109 -6.14 12.77 7.93
C LEU A 109 -6.24 12.94 9.45
N LYS A 110 -6.61 14.13 9.96
CA LYS A 110 -6.64 14.42 11.41
C LYS A 110 -7.47 13.42 12.22
N ILE A 111 -8.53 12.86 11.64
CA ILE A 111 -9.38 11.88 12.33
C ILE A 111 -8.65 10.56 12.64
N PHE A 112 -7.60 10.24 11.89
CA PHE A 112 -6.77 9.05 12.09
C PHE A 112 -5.56 9.31 12.99
N MET A 113 -5.32 10.56 13.36
CA MET A 113 -4.13 11.01 14.10
C MET A 113 -4.38 11.03 15.61
N THR A 114 -3.35 10.70 16.39
CA THR A 114 -3.28 10.97 17.84
C THR A 114 -3.39 12.48 18.11
N ALA A 115 -3.66 12.86 19.36
CA ALA A 115 -3.73 14.28 19.71
C ALA A 115 -2.40 15.02 19.45
N SER A 116 -1.26 14.36 19.71
CA SER A 116 0.09 14.85 19.41
C SER A 116 0.27 15.10 17.91
N MET A 117 -0.08 14.12 17.08
CA MET A 117 0.09 14.25 15.63
C MET A 117 -0.87 15.27 15.01
N GLN A 118 -2.09 15.41 15.54
CA GLN A 118 -3.00 16.49 15.13
C GLN A 118 -2.41 17.87 15.41
N LYS A 119 -1.77 18.05 16.57
CA LYS A 119 -1.07 19.30 16.88
C LYS A 119 0.07 19.55 15.92
N TRP A 120 0.91 18.53 15.66
CA TRP A 120 1.98 18.62 14.68
C TRP A 120 1.43 19.02 13.29
N ALA A 121 0.32 18.43 12.87
CA ALA A 121 -0.32 18.76 11.59
C ALA A 121 -0.78 20.22 11.53
N ASP A 122 -1.39 20.73 12.60
CA ASP A 122 -1.83 22.13 12.68
C ASP A 122 -0.64 23.10 12.64
N ASP A 123 0.43 22.80 13.39
CA ASP A 123 1.66 23.59 13.39
C ASP A 123 2.32 23.58 11.99
N PHE A 124 2.47 22.40 11.38
CA PHE A 124 3.04 22.25 10.04
C PHE A 124 2.27 23.04 8.99
N ILE A 125 0.94 22.97 8.99
CA ILE A 125 0.10 23.70 8.03
C ILE A 125 0.24 25.21 8.25
N SER A 126 0.20 25.66 9.50
CA SER A 126 0.34 27.09 9.82
C SER A 126 1.70 27.64 9.37
N GLU A 127 2.78 26.90 9.65
CA GLU A 127 4.13 27.29 9.23
C GLU A 127 4.31 27.28 7.72
N SER A 128 3.75 26.27 7.04
CA SER A 128 3.90 26.11 5.59
C SER A 128 3.14 27.20 4.84
N ARG A 129 1.94 27.60 5.30
CA ARG A 129 1.18 28.74 4.72
C ARG A 129 1.93 30.07 4.79
N ILE A 130 2.77 30.27 5.79
CA ILE A 130 3.58 31.50 5.91
C ILE A 130 4.72 31.49 4.89
N LYS A 131 5.24 30.30 4.54
CA LYS A 131 6.37 30.11 3.61
C LYS A 131 5.91 30.04 2.15
N ASP A 132 4.78 29.39 1.89
CA ASP A 132 4.23 29.14 0.56
C ASP A 132 3.27 30.27 0.15
N SER A 133 3.81 31.46 -0.15
CA SER A 133 2.99 32.61 -0.57
C SER A 133 2.67 32.63 -2.07
N ASP A 134 3.35 31.82 -2.89
CA ASP A 134 3.20 31.79 -4.34
C ASP A 134 2.70 30.44 -4.84
N SER A 135 1.43 30.42 -5.28
CA SER A 135 0.77 29.26 -5.89
C SER A 135 0.60 29.39 -7.42
N SER A 136 1.28 30.36 -8.03
CA SER A 136 1.19 30.64 -9.47
C SER A 136 1.77 29.53 -10.34
N ILE A 137 2.82 28.87 -9.86
CA ILE A 137 3.41 27.69 -10.50
C ILE A 137 2.91 26.46 -9.74
N TYR A 138 2.21 25.57 -10.45
CA TYR A 138 1.73 24.32 -9.86
C TYR A 138 2.92 23.47 -9.38
N HIS A 139 2.84 22.99 -8.14
CA HIS A 139 3.72 21.97 -7.60
C HIS A 139 2.89 20.96 -6.82
N GLY A 140 3.13 19.67 -7.07
CA GLY A 140 2.43 18.63 -6.34
C GLY A 140 3.12 17.29 -6.41
N PHE A 141 2.74 16.44 -5.46
CA PHE A 141 3.16 15.06 -5.37
C PHE A 141 1.93 14.16 -5.39
N THR A 142 2.09 12.98 -5.98
CA THR A 142 1.16 11.86 -5.84
C THR A 142 1.93 10.66 -5.33
N ALA A 143 1.49 10.07 -4.21
CA ALA A 143 2.10 8.88 -3.64
C ALA A 143 1.23 7.64 -3.87
N LYS A 144 1.86 6.51 -4.11
CA LYS A 144 1.23 5.19 -4.21
C LYS A 144 1.96 4.19 -3.33
N ALA A 145 1.24 3.49 -2.46
CA ALA A 145 1.80 2.42 -1.65
C ALA A 145 2.07 1.18 -2.53
N ILE A 146 3.23 0.56 -2.36
CA ILE A 146 3.67 -0.63 -3.10
C ILE A 146 3.62 -1.86 -2.19
N THR A 147 4.27 -1.77 -1.03
CA THR A 147 4.30 -2.86 -0.04
C THR A 147 4.19 -2.30 1.38
N GLN A 148 3.72 -3.15 2.29
CA GLN A 148 3.62 -2.86 3.72
C GLN A 148 4.33 -3.93 4.55
N GLU A 149 5.24 -3.51 5.42
CA GLU A 149 5.99 -4.39 6.31
C GLU A 149 5.82 -3.94 7.76
N ILE A 150 5.31 -4.84 8.62
CA ILE A 150 5.25 -4.57 10.06
C ILE A 150 6.66 -4.73 10.63
N ARG A 151 7.25 -3.63 11.09
CA ARG A 151 8.56 -3.61 11.76
C ARG A 151 8.44 -3.94 13.25
N GLN A 152 7.39 -3.43 13.88
CA GLN A 152 7.10 -3.68 15.29
C GLN A 152 5.59 -3.77 15.53
N LEU A 153 5.17 -4.68 16.41
CA LEU A 153 3.80 -4.74 16.90
C LEU A 153 3.82 -5.24 18.35
N ASP A 154 3.35 -4.38 19.25
CA ASP A 154 3.12 -4.67 20.66
C ASP A 154 1.66 -4.30 20.97
N GLU A 155 0.78 -5.31 20.94
CA GLU A 155 -0.66 -5.08 21.15
C GLU A 155 -0.97 -4.66 22.59
N GLU A 156 -0.22 -5.20 23.56
CA GLU A 156 -0.42 -4.92 24.99
C GLU A 156 0.00 -3.50 25.34
N ALA A 157 1.16 -3.05 24.85
CA ALA A 157 1.59 -1.66 24.97
C ALA A 157 0.85 -0.71 24.01
N GLY A 158 0.07 -1.25 23.07
CA GLY A 158 -0.69 -0.47 22.10
C GLY A 158 0.22 0.32 21.15
N ARG A 159 1.30 -0.30 20.64
CA ARG A 159 2.25 0.32 19.71
C ARG A 159 2.44 -0.54 18.45
N ALA A 160 2.55 0.10 17.30
CA ALA A 160 2.95 -0.57 16.07
C ALA A 160 3.78 0.35 15.18
N GLU A 161 4.68 -0.24 14.40
CA GLU A 161 5.48 0.46 13.40
C GLU A 161 5.39 -0.30 12.08
N ILE A 162 5.04 0.43 11.02
CA ILE A 162 4.85 -0.15 9.68
C ILE A 162 5.66 0.67 8.68
N LEU A 163 6.56 -0.02 7.98
CA LEU A 163 7.25 0.52 6.83
C LEU A 163 6.36 0.38 5.59
N ILE A 164 6.13 1.48 4.90
CA ILE A 164 5.42 1.52 3.62
C ILE A 164 6.42 1.90 2.54
N LYS A 165 6.60 1.03 1.55
CA LYS A 165 7.35 1.39 0.34
C LYS A 165 6.42 2.16 -0.57
N THR A 166 6.84 3.34 -1.04
CA THR A 166 6.01 4.16 -1.94
C THR A 166 6.70 4.49 -3.25
N GLN A 167 5.90 4.62 -4.30
CA GLN A 167 6.26 5.33 -5.52
C GLN A 167 5.65 6.72 -5.45
N ARG A 168 6.46 7.75 -5.68
CA ARG A 168 6.02 9.15 -5.69
C ARG A 168 6.22 9.72 -7.09
N LYS A 169 5.23 10.48 -7.54
CA LYS A 169 5.28 11.28 -8.76
C LYS A 169 5.27 12.74 -8.38
N GLU A 170 6.29 13.48 -8.75
CA GLU A 170 6.34 14.94 -8.60
C GLU A 170 5.91 15.59 -9.91
N ALA A 171 5.09 16.63 -9.82
CA ALA A 171 4.60 17.39 -10.95
C ALA A 171 4.88 18.88 -10.75
N VAL A 172 5.53 19.51 -11.73
CA VAL A 172 5.93 20.93 -11.69
C VAL A 172 5.41 21.67 -12.92
N GLY A 173 4.78 22.82 -12.71
CA GLY A 173 4.19 23.68 -13.74
C GLY A 173 2.87 23.15 -14.30
N ALA A 174 2.78 21.86 -14.59
CA ALA A 174 1.57 21.19 -15.06
C ALA A 174 1.47 19.77 -14.48
N THR A 175 0.23 19.28 -14.28
CA THR A 175 -0.05 17.94 -13.72
C THR A 175 0.52 16.79 -14.55
N GLY A 176 0.74 17.00 -15.85
CA GLY A 176 1.32 16.00 -16.76
C GLY A 176 2.85 16.02 -16.83
N ASN A 177 3.51 17.05 -16.33
CA ASN A 177 4.97 17.16 -16.34
C ASN A 177 5.55 16.47 -15.10
N THR A 178 5.65 15.13 -15.14
CA THR A 178 5.95 14.33 -13.95
C THR A 178 7.32 13.66 -13.95
N SER A 179 8.00 13.68 -12.82
CA SER A 179 9.13 12.78 -12.51
C SER A 179 8.68 11.71 -11.50
N THR A 180 9.25 10.50 -11.56
CA THR A 180 8.91 9.40 -10.65
C THR A 180 10.12 8.99 -9.83
N PHE A 181 9.94 8.81 -8.52
CA PHE A 181 10.96 8.31 -7.60
C PHE A 181 10.34 7.39 -6.56
N TYR A 182 11.19 6.68 -5.83
CA TYR A 182 10.79 5.81 -4.74
C TYR A 182 11.25 6.41 -3.42
N GLN A 183 10.35 6.40 -2.44
CA GLN A 183 10.67 6.85 -1.10
C GLN A 183 9.87 6.00 -0.12
N ASP A 184 10.52 5.54 0.93
CA ASP A 184 9.86 4.77 1.96
C ASP A 184 9.36 5.70 3.06
N ILE A 185 8.33 5.28 3.79
CA ILE A 185 7.79 6.02 4.94
C ILE A 185 7.51 5.06 6.09
N ILE A 186 7.91 5.47 7.29
CA ILE A 186 7.59 4.77 8.53
C ILE A 186 6.38 5.43 9.15
N ILE A 187 5.32 4.63 9.36
CA ILE A 187 4.10 5.04 10.05
C ILE A 187 4.08 4.37 11.43
N LYS A 188 4.03 5.17 12.49
CA LYS A 188 3.91 4.67 13.86
C LYS A 188 2.49 4.86 14.37
N PHE A 189 2.01 3.87 15.12
CA PHE A 189 0.69 3.86 15.70
C PHE A 189 0.74 3.79 17.22
N ILE A 190 -0.22 4.46 17.85
CA ILE A 190 -0.55 4.32 19.27
C ILE A 190 -2.03 3.98 19.42
N LYS A 191 -2.35 3.09 20.36
CA LYS A 191 -3.73 2.73 20.71
C LYS A 191 -4.27 3.69 21.77
N GLU A 192 -5.10 4.64 21.36
CA GLU A 192 -5.79 5.57 22.25
C GLU A 192 -7.22 5.11 22.51
N LYS A 193 -7.58 4.88 23.78
CA LYS A 193 -8.95 4.48 24.18
C LYS A 193 -9.48 3.27 23.38
N GLY A 194 -8.60 2.32 23.09
CA GLY A 194 -8.92 1.09 22.35
C GLY A 194 -8.87 1.22 20.82
N VAL A 195 -8.62 2.42 20.27
CA VAL A 195 -8.56 2.68 18.82
C VAL A 195 -7.11 2.96 18.41
N TRP A 196 -6.64 2.26 17.38
CA TRP A 196 -5.34 2.53 16.78
C TRP A 196 -5.37 3.84 15.99
N LYS A 197 -4.41 4.71 16.27
CA LYS A 197 -4.23 5.99 15.59
C LYS A 197 -2.78 6.19 15.19
N VAL A 198 -2.57 6.94 14.12
CA VAL A 198 -1.24 7.32 13.65
C VAL A 198 -0.68 8.39 14.58
N ASP A 199 0.52 8.15 15.09
CA ASP A 199 1.25 9.07 15.96
C ASP A 199 2.41 9.75 15.25
N GLU A 200 3.04 9.07 14.29
CA GLU A 200 4.11 9.64 13.47
C GLU A 200 4.07 9.13 12.04
N ALA A 201 4.56 9.94 11.11
CA ALA A 201 4.72 9.60 9.70
C ALA A 201 6.02 10.22 9.16
N ASN A 202 7.07 9.40 9.00
CA ASN A 202 8.42 9.86 8.73
C ASN A 202 8.96 9.29 7.41
N TRP A 203 9.18 10.16 6.42
CA TRP A 203 9.86 9.79 5.17
C TRP A 203 11.32 9.37 5.43
N GLN A 204 11.79 8.37 4.68
CA GLN A 204 13.16 7.83 4.75
C GLN A 204 14.01 8.29 3.56
#